data_AF-X1RSE9-F1
#
_entry.id   AF-X1RSE9-F1
#
_cell.length_a   1.000
_cell.length_b   1.000
_cell.length_c   1.000
_cell.angle_alpha   90.00
_cell.angle_beta   90.00
_cell.angle_gamma   90.00
#
_symmetry.space_group_name_H-M   'P 1'
#
loop_
_entity.id
_entity.type
_entity.pdbx_description
1 polymer ?
#
loop_
_entity_poly.entity_id
_entity_poly.type
_entity_poly.pdbx_seq_one_letter_code
_entity_poly.pdbx_strand_id
1 'polypeptide(L)'
;GPLATADLGGLDIFYNVTGRLLKVISDVHEPPEELKKMVAAGELGLKSGKGFFKYDVSYFEEGQAESVTARDKKHIQLLKLWYS
;
A
#
# COMPACT_ATOMS: atom_id res chain seq x y z
N GLY A 1 4.24 3.38 -6.47
CA GLY A 1 5.46 3.28 -5.63
C GLY A 1 5.15 2.50 -4.38
N PRO A 2 6.15 2.04 -3.61
CA PRO A 2 5.99 1.03 -2.56
C PRO A 2 4.95 1.41 -1.49
N LEU A 3 4.92 2.66 -1.02
CA LEU A 3 3.94 3.12 -0.02
C LEU A 3 2.51 3.13 -0.55
N ALA A 4 2.29 3.62 -1.78
CA ALA A 4 0.97 3.59 -2.41
C ALA A 4 0.51 2.15 -2.71
N THR A 5 1.44 1.25 -3.02
CA THR A 5 1.15 -0.19 -3.17
C THR A 5 0.77 -0.81 -1.82
N ALA A 6 1.40 -0.38 -0.71
CA ALA A 6 1.05 -0.82 0.62
C ALA A 6 -0.36 -0.36 1.03
N ASP A 7 -0.70 0.90 0.75
CA ASP A 7 -2.05 1.42 0.98
C ASP A 7 -3.12 0.69 0.15
N LEU A 8 -2.78 0.28 -1.08
CA LEU A 8 -3.67 -0.52 -1.92
C LEU A 8 -3.88 -1.94 -1.35
N GLY A 9 -2.81 -2.57 -0.85
CA GLY A 9 -2.86 -3.91 -0.27
C GLY A 9 -3.46 -3.96 1.14
N GLY A 10 -3.54 -2.83 1.83
CA GLY A 10 -4.09 -2.71 3.18
C GLY A 10 -3.01 -2.73 4.26
N LEU A 11 -2.95 -1.68 5.08
CA LEU A 11 -1.88 -1.51 6.06
C LEU A 11 -1.94 -2.51 7.24
N ASP A 12 -3.12 -3.04 7.55
CA ASP A 12 -3.31 -4.13 8.51
C ASP A 12 -2.67 -5.44 8.03
N ILE A 13 -2.80 -5.76 6.74
CA ILE A 13 -2.16 -6.93 6.14
C ILE A 13 -0.65 -6.73 6.13
N PHE A 14 -0.19 -5.54 5.71
CA PHE A 14 1.23 -5.20 5.70
C PHE A 14 1.85 -5.30 7.10
N TYR A 15 1.19 -4.78 8.14
CA TYR A 15 1.65 -4.88 9.53
C TYR A 15 1.79 -6.33 10.00
N ASN A 16 0.78 -7.17 9.69
CA ASN A 16 0.79 -8.58 10.05
C ASN A 16 1.88 -9.39 9.32
N VAL A 17 2.13 -9.09 8.04
CA VAL A 17 3.15 -9.78 7.25
C VAL A 17 4.54 -9.33 7.70
N THR A 18 4.76 -8.03 7.88
CA THR A 18 6.05 -7.48 8.33
C THR A 18 6.45 -8.03 9.71
N GLY A 19 5.53 -8.16 10.66
CA GLY A 19 5.83 -8.74 11.98
C GLY A 19 6.30 -10.20 11.97
N ARG A 20 6.05 -10.93 10.87
CA ARG A 20 6.60 -12.28 10.65
C ARG A 20 7.85 -12.25 9.81
N LEU A 21 7.82 -11.50 8.71
CA LEU A 21 8.87 -11.49 7.71
C LEU A 21 10.15 -10.85 8.23
N LEU A 22 10.05 -9.74 8.96
CA LEU A 22 11.20 -9.01 9.49
C LEU A 22 12.07 -9.85 10.43
N LYS A 23 11.47 -10.83 11.13
CA LYS A 23 12.21 -11.78 11.98
C LYS A 23 13.15 -12.70 11.18
N VAL A 24 12.93 -12.82 9.87
CA VAL A 24 13.69 -13.70 8.98
C VAL A 24 14.64 -12.90 8.09
N ILE A 25 14.25 -11.68 7.68
CA ILE A 25 14.95 -10.92 6.63
C ILE A 25 15.65 -9.64 7.13
N SER A 26 15.49 -9.27 8.39
CA SER A 26 16.01 -8.01 8.93
C SER A 26 16.52 -8.16 10.36
N ASP A 27 17.55 -7.40 10.71
CA ASP A 27 17.99 -7.23 12.09
C ASP A 27 16.99 -6.40 12.91
N VAL A 28 16.15 -5.61 12.22
CA VAL A 28 15.03 -4.90 12.83
C VAL A 28 13.84 -5.86 12.82
N HIS A 29 13.70 -6.62 13.90
CA HIS A 29 12.73 -7.72 14.02
C HIS A 29 11.27 -7.30 14.26
N GLU A 30 11.00 -6.00 14.35
CA GLU A 30 9.67 -5.45 14.67
C GLU A 30 9.23 -4.44 13.59
N PRO A 31 7.93 -4.37 13.25
CA PRO A 31 7.41 -3.36 12.34
C PRO A 31 7.63 -1.93 12.85
N PRO A 32 7.72 -0.93 11.96
CA PRO A 32 7.81 0.47 12.36
C PRO A 32 6.64 0.93 13.24
N GLU A 33 6.92 1.72 14.28
CA GLU A 33 5.91 2.22 15.21
C GLU A 33 4.85 3.10 14.53
N GLU A 34 5.22 3.84 13.49
CA GLU A 34 4.28 4.62 12.67
C GLU A 34 3.21 3.72 12.03
N LEU A 35 3.62 2.56 11.49
CA LEU A 35 2.69 1.62 10.88
C LEU A 35 1.71 1.05 11.91
N LYS A 36 2.19 0.76 13.12
CA LYS A 36 1.36 0.31 14.25
C LYS A 36 0.32 1.37 14.64
N LYS A 37 0.72 2.65 14.72
CA LYS A 37 -0.19 3.76 15.03
C LYS A 37 -1.27 3.93 13.96
N MET A 38 -0.90 3.84 12.68
CA MET A 38 -1.85 3.97 11.57
C MET A 38 -2.88 2.85 11.58
N VAL A 39 -2.45 1.60 11.79
CA VAL A 39 -3.37 0.45 11.93
C VAL A 39 -4.29 0.60 13.13
N ALA A 40 -3.76 1.03 14.29
CA ALA A 40 -4.55 1.29 15.49
C ALA A 40 -5.58 2.43 15.30
N ALA A 41 -5.26 3.42 14.46
CA ALA A 41 -6.15 4.52 14.09
C ALA A 41 -7.18 4.15 13.00
N GLY A 42 -7.14 2.93 12.45
CA GLY A 42 -8.01 2.51 11.35
C GLY A 42 -7.66 3.11 9.99
N GLU A 43 -6.46 3.68 9.86
CA GLU A 43 -5.92 4.21 8.60
C GLU A 43 -5.31 3.06 7.81
N LEU A 44 -6.16 2.28 7.14
CA LEU A 44 -5.80 1.02 6.49
C LEU A 44 -5.47 1.17 5.00
N GLY A 45 -5.22 2.39 4.53
CA GLY A 45 -4.99 2.67 3.12
C GLY A 45 -6.29 2.88 2.36
N LEU A 46 -6.31 2.43 1.10
CA LEU A 46 -7.38 2.73 0.15
C LEU A 46 -8.77 2.34 0.69
N LYS A 47 -8.88 1.16 1.33
CA LYS A 47 -10.14 0.63 1.88
C LYS A 47 -10.75 1.47 3.01
N SER A 48 -10.00 2.41 3.57
CA SER A 48 -10.44 3.28 4.67
C SER A 48 -10.43 4.77 4.29
N GLY A 49 -10.07 5.10 3.04
CA GLY A 49 -9.88 6.49 2.62
C GLY A 49 -8.58 7.15 3.07
N LYS A 50 -7.76 6.46 3.87
CA LYS A 50 -6.51 7.02 4.36
C LYS A 50 -5.50 5.94 4.76
N GLY A 51 -4.27 6.09 4.29
CA GLY A 51 -3.09 5.38 4.78
C GLY A 51 -1.90 6.34 4.76
N PHE A 52 -0.81 5.96 4.08
CA PHE A 52 0.28 6.89 3.80
C PHE A 52 -0.19 8.09 2.96
N PHE A 53 -1.19 7.88 2.11
CA PHE A 53 -1.87 8.92 1.35
C PHE A 53 -3.35 9.05 1.74
N LYS A 54 -3.94 10.21 1.45
CA LYS A 54 -5.38 10.42 1.54
C LYS A 54 -6.04 9.99 0.23
N TYR A 55 -7.14 9.27 0.35
CA TYR A 55 -7.93 8.75 -0.75
C TYR A 55 -9.35 9.27 -0.62
N ASP A 56 -9.91 9.73 -1.73
CA ASP A 56 -11.32 10.09 -1.75
C ASP A 56 -12.16 8.81 -1.83
N VAL A 57 -13.03 8.65 -0.84
CA VAL A 57 -13.84 7.45 -0.62
C VAL A 57 -15.12 7.43 -1.43
N SER A 58 -15.49 8.52 -2.09
CA SER A 58 -16.60 8.51 -3.05
C SER A 58 -16.36 7.55 -4.23
N TYR A 59 -15.14 7.03 -4.37
CA TYR A 59 -14.72 6.14 -5.45
C TYR A 59 -14.52 4.69 -5.00
N PHE A 60 -15.15 4.21 -3.92
CA PHE A 60 -14.80 2.89 -3.37
C PHE A 60 -14.94 1.69 -4.33
N GLU A 61 -15.94 1.68 -5.21
CA GLU A 61 -16.09 0.60 -6.22
C GLU A 61 -15.41 0.96 -7.55
N GLU A 62 -15.66 2.17 -8.10
CA GLU A 62 -15.07 2.60 -9.38
C GLU A 62 -13.59 2.99 -9.27
N GLY A 63 -13.18 3.65 -8.19
CA GLY A 63 -11.81 4.11 -7.95
C GLY A 63 -10.84 3.04 -7.49
N GLN A 64 -11.31 1.93 -6.90
CA GLN A 64 -10.43 0.78 -6.70
C GLN A 64 -9.99 0.20 -8.05
N ALA A 65 -10.95 -0.03 -8.96
CA ALA A 65 -10.64 -0.50 -10.31
C ALA A 65 -9.82 0.53 -11.10
N GLU A 66 -10.14 1.82 -10.97
CA GLU A 66 -9.41 2.90 -11.65
C GLU A 66 -7.97 3.05 -11.12
N SER A 67 -7.75 3.06 -9.80
CA SER A 67 -6.41 3.20 -9.21
C SER A 67 -5.50 2.00 -9.52
N VAL A 68 -6.05 0.78 -9.53
CA VAL A 68 -5.34 -0.42 -9.97
C VAL A 68 -4.99 -0.32 -11.45
N THR A 69 -5.96 0.04 -12.30
CA THR A 69 -5.76 0.18 -13.75
C THR A 69 -4.75 1.28 -14.09
N ALA A 70 -4.82 2.43 -13.41
CA ALA A 70 -3.91 3.55 -13.58
C ALA A 70 -2.47 3.17 -13.19
N ARG A 71 -2.31 2.44 -12.09
CA ARG A 71 -1.00 1.89 -11.68
C ARG A 71 -0.45 0.95 -12.75
N ASP A 72 -1.24 -0.01 -13.18
CA ASP A 72 -0.80 -1.04 -14.13
C ASP A 72 -0.44 -0.42 -15.48
N LYS A 73 -1.24 0.54 -15.96
CA LYS A 73 -0.93 1.33 -17.16
C LYS A 73 0.40 2.06 -17.03
N LYS A 74 0.65 2.71 -15.89
CA LYS A 74 1.92 3.42 -15.62
C LYS A 74 3.11 2.46 -15.64
N HIS A 75 2.99 1.27 -15.04
CA HIS A 75 4.05 0.27 -15.05
C HIS A 75 4.33 -0.27 -16.46
N ILE A 76 3.29 -0.58 -17.24
CA ILE A 76 3.44 -1.03 -18.63
C ILE A 76 4.11 0.07 -19.48
N GLN A 77 3.74 1.33 -19.28
CA GLN A 77 4.30 2.45 -20.01
C GLN A 77 5.78 2.67 -19.68
N LEU A 78 6.16 2.50 -18.40
CA LEU A 78 7.57 2.49 -17.99
C LEU A 78 8.34 1.33 -18.64
N LEU A 79 7.79 0.11 -18.67
CA LEU A 79 8.44 -1.01 -19.35
C LEU A 79 8.68 -0.71 -20.83
N LYS A 80 7.69 -0.13 -21.53
CA LYS A 80 7.83 0.23 -22.95
C LYS A 80 8.96 1.24 -23.21
N LEU A 81 9.18 2.20 -22.30
CA LEU A 81 10.27 3.17 -22.39
C LEU A 81 11.65 2.56 -22.16
N TRP A 82 11.74 1.44 -21.46
CA TRP A 82 13.01 0.77 -21.15
C TRP A 82 13.44 -0.23 -22.23
N TYR A 83 12.51 -0.68 -23.07
CA TYR A 83 12.76 -1.61 -24.19
C TYR A 83 12.73 -0.94 -25.57
N SER A 84 12.64 0.39 -25.63
CA SER A 84 12.77 1.22 -26.84
C SER A 84 14.20 1.73 -27.00
#